data_AF-C3Z7B8-F1
#
_entry.id   AF-C3Z7B8-F1
#
_cell.length_a   1.000
_cell.length_b   1.000
_cell.length_c   1.000
_cell.angle_alpha   90.00
_cell.angle_beta   90.00
_cell.angle_gamma   90.00
#
_symmetry.space_group_name_H-M   'P 1'
#
loop_
_entity.id
_entity.type
_entity.pdbx_description
1 polymer ?
#
loop_
_entity_poly.entity_id
_entity_poly.type
_entity_poly.pdbx_seq_one_letter_code
_entity_poly.pdbx_strand_id
1 'polypeptide(L)'
;EQLNKLMTNLRNTSPHFVRCIIPNEAKAAGEIDSFLVLHQLRCNGVLEGIRICRKGFPNRMIFAEFRQRYQILAPTSIPEGYIEGREASTLLIEGIDLDPCEYRIGKTKVFFKAGVLGHLEDLRDERLAIIMTMIQARARGLLQRKIFKKMMEQRIGLSIIQRNIRRYLVLRNWAWWRLFTKVKPLLKVVK
;
A
#
# COMPACT_ATOMS: atom_id res chain seq x y z
N GLU A 1 -32.19 -29.44 -12.30
CA GLU A 1 -32.02 -28.96 -10.91
C GLU A 1 -30.63 -28.34 -10.63
N GLN A 2 -29.52 -29.01 -11.00
CA GLN A 2 -28.16 -28.53 -10.72
C GLN A 2 -27.80 -27.18 -11.37
N LEU A 3 -28.20 -26.94 -12.63
CA LEU A 3 -27.96 -25.65 -13.31
C LEU A 3 -28.61 -24.47 -12.57
N ASN A 4 -29.81 -24.66 -12.03
CA ASN A 4 -30.51 -23.62 -11.28
C ASN A 4 -29.76 -23.28 -9.98
N LYS A 5 -29.24 -24.29 -9.27
CA LYS A 5 -28.40 -24.07 -8.08
C LYS A 5 -27.13 -23.28 -8.43
N LEU A 6 -26.47 -23.61 -9.54
CA LEU A 6 -25.30 -22.86 -10.02
C LEU A 6 -25.64 -21.41 -10.35
N MET A 7 -26.73 -21.17 -11.09
CA MET A 7 -27.15 -19.81 -11.46
C MET A 7 -27.52 -18.95 -10.25
N THR A 8 -28.14 -19.54 -9.22
CA THR A 8 -28.41 -18.84 -7.95
C THR A 8 -27.11 -18.42 -7.28
N ASN A 9 -26.12 -19.31 -7.22
CA ASN A 9 -24.82 -18.98 -6.62
C ASN A 9 -24.09 -17.88 -7.40
N LEU A 10 -24.05 -17.96 -8.73
CA LEU A 10 -23.40 -16.95 -9.56
C LEU A 10 -24.06 -15.57 -9.42
N ARG A 11 -25.40 -15.51 -9.34
CA ARG A 11 -26.15 -14.25 -9.14
C ARG A 11 -25.88 -13.57 -7.79
N ASN A 12 -25.47 -14.33 -6.79
CA ASN A 12 -25.14 -13.81 -5.46
C ASN A 12 -23.70 -13.30 -5.34
N THR A 13 -22.89 -13.44 -6.40
CA THR A 13 -21.47 -12.99 -6.43
C THR A 13 -21.30 -11.79 -7.37
N SER A 14 -20.13 -11.12 -7.34
CA SER A 14 -19.74 -10.17 -8.39
C SER A 14 -19.17 -10.94 -9.60
N PRO A 15 -19.88 -11.03 -10.73
CA PRO A 15 -19.38 -11.75 -11.89
C PRO A 15 -18.29 -10.93 -12.60
N HIS A 16 -17.19 -11.59 -12.92
CA HIS A 16 -16.16 -11.08 -13.82
C HIS A 16 -16.13 -11.96 -15.06
N PHE A 17 -16.30 -11.34 -16.24
CA PHE A 17 -16.40 -12.06 -17.50
C PHE A 17 -15.08 -11.98 -18.28
N VAL A 18 -14.50 -13.13 -18.60
CA VAL A 18 -13.40 -13.27 -19.55
C VAL A 18 -13.92 -14.05 -20.74
N ARG A 19 -13.87 -13.44 -21.94
CA ARG A 19 -14.34 -14.06 -23.18
C ARG A 19 -13.15 -14.49 -24.03
N CYS A 20 -12.97 -15.79 -24.21
CA CYS A 20 -11.97 -16.34 -25.12
C CYS A 20 -12.46 -16.19 -26.57
N ILE A 21 -11.55 -15.83 -27.48
CA ILE A 21 -11.82 -15.72 -28.93
C ILE A 21 -10.91 -16.70 -29.66
N ILE A 22 -11.50 -17.49 -30.54
CA ILE A 22 -10.77 -18.45 -31.38
C ILE A 22 -10.18 -17.70 -32.58
N PRO A 23 -8.85 -17.70 -32.80
CA PRO A 23 -8.24 -16.95 -33.88
C PRO A 23 -8.39 -17.62 -35.25
N ASN A 24 -8.36 -18.95 -35.31
CA ASN A 24 -8.52 -19.73 -36.55
C ASN A 24 -8.95 -21.18 -36.21
N GLU A 25 -9.51 -21.90 -37.17
CA GLU A 25 -9.93 -23.30 -37.01
C GLU A 25 -8.78 -24.29 -37.20
N ALA A 26 -7.73 -23.90 -37.94
CA ALA A 26 -6.54 -24.71 -38.23
C ALA A 26 -5.67 -24.98 -36.99
N LYS A 27 -5.94 -24.32 -35.86
CA LYS A 27 -5.12 -24.33 -34.63
C LYS A 27 -3.66 -23.95 -34.87
N ALA A 28 -3.40 -23.17 -35.92
CA ALA A 28 -2.08 -22.67 -36.26
C ALA A 28 -1.75 -21.41 -35.44
N ALA A 29 -0.54 -21.35 -34.88
CA ALA A 29 -0.08 -20.15 -34.18
C ALA A 29 0.27 -19.05 -35.20
N GLY A 30 -0.06 -17.79 -34.87
CA GLY A 30 0.26 -16.63 -35.71
C GLY A 30 -0.71 -16.37 -36.87
N GLU A 31 -1.67 -17.27 -37.11
CA GLU A 31 -2.73 -17.07 -38.11
C GLU A 31 -4.03 -16.58 -37.47
N ILE A 32 -4.71 -15.62 -38.11
CA ILE A 32 -6.01 -15.09 -37.66
C ILE A 32 -6.97 -15.02 -38.84
N ASP A 33 -8.13 -15.64 -38.68
CA ASP A 33 -9.27 -15.47 -39.57
C ASP A 33 -10.14 -14.30 -39.08
N SER A 34 -10.16 -13.24 -39.90
CA SER A 34 -10.89 -12.00 -39.60
C SER A 34 -12.41 -12.20 -39.57
N PHE A 35 -12.98 -13.01 -40.45
CA PHE A 35 -14.42 -13.21 -40.52
C PHE A 35 -14.92 -14.02 -39.32
N LEU A 36 -14.18 -15.07 -38.94
CA LEU A 36 -14.46 -15.88 -37.76
C LEU A 36 -14.42 -15.05 -36.47
N VAL A 37 -13.38 -14.22 -36.28
CA VAL A 37 -13.26 -13.35 -35.11
C VAL A 37 -14.39 -12.29 -35.08
N LEU A 38 -14.68 -11.66 -36.23
CA LEU A 38 -15.74 -10.66 -36.32
C LEU A 38 -17.11 -11.25 -35.96
N HIS A 39 -17.41 -12.46 -36.44
CA HIS A 39 -18.64 -13.17 -36.10
C HIS A 39 -18.75 -13.44 -34.60
N GLN A 40 -17.68 -13.95 -33.97
CA GLN A 40 -17.62 -14.17 -32.53
C GLN A 40 -17.86 -12.89 -31.72
N LEU A 41 -17.24 -11.77 -32.10
CA LEU A 41 -17.41 -10.49 -31.39
C LEU A 41 -18.85 -9.96 -31.45
N ARG A 42 -19.54 -10.17 -32.58
CA ARG A 42 -20.95 -9.81 -32.76
C ARG A 42 -21.87 -10.72 -31.95
N CYS A 43 -21.73 -12.04 -32.06
CA CYS A 43 -22.57 -13.00 -31.34
C CYS A 43 -22.39 -12.93 -29.82
N ASN A 44 -21.18 -12.66 -29.34
CA ASN A 44 -20.90 -12.47 -27.92
C ASN A 44 -21.33 -11.09 -27.38
N GLY A 45 -21.83 -10.18 -28.24
CA GLY A 45 -22.26 -8.83 -27.87
C GLY A 45 -21.13 -7.97 -27.30
N VAL A 46 -19.89 -8.19 -27.73
CA VAL A 46 -18.71 -7.47 -27.19
C VAL A 46 -18.80 -5.98 -27.53
N LEU A 47 -19.21 -5.65 -28.75
CA LEU A 47 -19.33 -4.26 -29.21
C LEU A 47 -20.40 -3.50 -28.45
N GLU A 48 -21.55 -4.13 -28.20
CA GLU A 48 -22.65 -3.60 -27.38
C GLU A 48 -22.19 -3.39 -25.94
N GLY A 49 -21.46 -4.36 -25.37
CA GLY A 49 -20.88 -4.25 -24.03
C GLY A 49 -19.94 -3.06 -23.90
N ILE A 50 -19.01 -2.88 -24.85
CA ILE A 50 -18.11 -1.73 -24.89
C ILE A 50 -18.90 -0.42 -25.02
N ARG A 51 -19.94 -0.39 -25.87
CA ARG A 51 -20.79 0.78 -26.07
C ARG A 51 -21.50 1.20 -24.78
N ILE A 52 -22.01 0.24 -24.01
CA ILE A 52 -22.62 0.48 -22.70
C ILE A 52 -21.58 1.04 -21.72
N CYS A 53 -20.38 0.46 -21.65
CA CYS A 53 -19.32 0.97 -20.79
C CYS A 53 -18.87 2.39 -21.15
N ARG A 54 -18.87 2.75 -22.44
CA ARG A 54 -18.50 4.09 -22.92
C ARG A 54 -19.58 5.15 -22.69
N LYS A 55 -20.85 4.80 -22.92
CA LYS A 55 -21.98 5.73 -22.74
C LYS A 55 -22.46 5.81 -21.29
N GLY A 56 -22.29 4.75 -20.54
CA GLY A 56 -22.72 4.63 -19.15
C GLY A 56 -21.65 5.03 -18.14
N PHE A 57 -21.95 4.74 -16.88
CA PHE A 57 -21.09 4.98 -15.73
C PHE A 57 -20.88 3.65 -14.99
N PRO A 58 -19.92 2.82 -15.43
CA PRO A 58 -19.77 1.45 -14.92
C PRO A 58 -19.30 1.40 -13.47
N ASN A 59 -18.61 2.44 -13.01
CA ASN A 59 -18.05 2.54 -11.67
C ASN A 59 -19.02 3.26 -10.74
N ARG A 60 -19.20 2.75 -9.52
CA ARG A 60 -20.12 3.34 -8.52
C ARG A 60 -19.55 3.21 -7.11
N MET A 61 -19.70 4.26 -6.31
CA MET A 61 -19.25 4.29 -4.92
C MET A 61 -20.31 4.90 -4.01
N ILE A 62 -20.39 4.43 -2.77
CA ILE A 62 -21.29 4.99 -1.75
C ILE A 62 -20.70 6.33 -1.27
N PHE A 63 -21.55 7.30 -0.95
CA PHE A 63 -21.10 8.63 -0.51
C PHE A 63 -20.12 8.60 0.67
N ALA A 64 -20.39 7.77 1.67
CA ALA A 64 -19.52 7.63 2.84
C ALA A 64 -18.12 7.13 2.45
N GLU A 65 -18.04 6.13 1.58
CA GLU A 65 -16.78 5.57 1.10
C GLU A 65 -16.03 6.58 0.22
N PHE A 66 -16.73 7.25 -0.70
CA PHE A 66 -16.16 8.28 -1.56
C PHE A 66 -15.55 9.43 -0.76
N ARG A 67 -16.31 9.96 0.21
CA ARG A 67 -15.83 10.99 1.14
C ARG A 67 -14.59 10.52 1.89
N GLN A 68 -14.66 9.39 2.59
CA GLN A 68 -13.55 8.89 3.39
C GLN A 68 -12.28 8.68 2.55
N ARG A 69 -12.42 8.19 1.32
CA ARG A 69 -11.30 7.82 0.46
C ARG A 69 -10.63 9.04 -0.18
N TYR A 70 -11.41 10.00 -0.67
CA TYR A 70 -10.90 11.11 -1.49
C TYR A 70 -10.88 12.47 -0.77
N GLN A 71 -11.31 12.55 0.50
CA GLN A 71 -11.21 13.79 1.31
C GLN A 71 -9.79 14.36 1.37
N ILE A 72 -8.77 13.50 1.24
CA ILE A 72 -7.36 13.93 1.21
C ILE A 72 -7.00 14.79 -0.01
N LEU A 73 -7.74 14.67 -1.11
CA LEU A 73 -7.50 15.45 -2.33
C LEU A 73 -7.96 16.90 -2.19
N ALA A 74 -9.07 17.12 -1.48
CA ALA A 74 -9.66 18.43 -1.23
C ALA A 74 -10.01 18.59 0.26
N PRO A 75 -9.02 18.79 1.16
CA PRO A 75 -9.27 18.81 2.60
C PRO A 75 -10.08 20.02 3.07
N THR A 76 -10.07 21.12 2.30
CA THR A 76 -10.75 22.38 2.65
C THR A 76 -12.16 22.50 2.09
N SER A 77 -12.60 21.58 1.21
CA SER A 77 -13.89 21.70 0.53
C SER A 77 -15.08 21.33 1.42
N ILE A 78 -14.85 20.56 2.48
CA ILE A 78 -15.90 20.11 3.40
C ILE A 78 -15.82 20.92 4.69
N PRO A 79 -16.83 21.75 5.02
CA PRO A 79 -16.83 22.51 6.27
C PRO A 79 -16.88 21.62 7.51
N GLU A 80 -16.39 22.14 8.63
CA GLU A 80 -16.41 21.43 9.90
C GLU A 80 -17.85 21.26 10.41
N GLY A 81 -18.28 20.00 10.59
CA GLY A 81 -19.63 19.67 11.05
C GLY A 81 -20.20 18.42 10.38
N TYR A 82 -21.42 18.07 10.78
CA TYR A 82 -22.19 17.04 10.10
C TYR A 82 -22.81 17.61 8.82
N ILE A 83 -22.56 16.94 7.71
CA ILE A 83 -23.10 17.28 6.38
C ILE A 83 -23.63 16.00 5.78
N GLU A 84 -24.76 16.09 5.08
CA GLU A 84 -25.35 14.96 4.39
C GLU A 84 -24.36 14.39 3.34
N GLY A 85 -24.30 13.06 3.21
CA GLY A 85 -23.32 12.39 2.34
C GLY A 85 -23.37 12.85 0.89
N ARG A 86 -24.56 13.22 0.38
CA ARG A 86 -24.73 13.71 -0.99
C ARG A 86 -24.08 15.08 -1.19
N GLU A 87 -24.37 16.03 -0.30
CA GLU A 87 -23.81 17.39 -0.33
C GLU A 87 -22.30 17.39 -0.05
N ALA A 88 -21.85 16.54 0.88
CA ALA A 88 -20.42 16.38 1.12
C ALA A 88 -19.70 15.83 -0.13
N SER A 89 -20.33 14.93 -0.88
CA SER A 89 -19.76 14.38 -2.12
C SER A 89 -19.77 15.39 -3.26
N THR A 90 -20.79 16.25 -3.38
CA THR A 90 -20.82 17.33 -4.39
C THR A 90 -19.70 18.32 -4.14
N LEU A 91 -19.56 18.81 -2.91
CA LEU A 91 -18.51 19.76 -2.52
C LEU A 91 -17.11 19.17 -2.73
N LEU A 92 -16.94 17.86 -2.44
CA LEU A 92 -15.69 17.18 -2.69
C LEU A 92 -15.35 17.11 -4.18
N ILE A 93 -16.34 16.78 -5.02
CA ILE A 93 -16.15 16.70 -6.49
C ILE A 93 -15.83 18.08 -7.06
N GLU A 94 -16.51 19.13 -6.60
CA GLU A 94 -16.21 20.53 -6.97
C GLU A 94 -14.80 20.94 -6.53
N GLY A 95 -14.38 20.55 -5.33
CA GLY A 95 -13.03 20.82 -4.84
C GLY A 95 -11.91 20.05 -5.57
N ILE A 96 -12.24 18.92 -6.21
CA ILE A 96 -11.31 18.15 -7.05
C ILE A 96 -11.33 18.66 -8.52
N ASP A 97 -12.34 19.48 -8.89
CA ASP A 97 -12.54 20.02 -10.23
C ASP A 97 -12.70 18.93 -11.32
N LEU A 98 -13.55 17.93 -11.05
CA LEU A 98 -13.88 16.91 -12.05
C LEU A 98 -14.90 17.43 -13.06
N ASP A 99 -14.70 17.08 -14.34
CA ASP A 99 -15.62 17.42 -15.41
C ASP A 99 -17.03 16.83 -15.14
N PRO A 100 -18.10 17.63 -15.15
CA PRO A 100 -19.48 17.17 -15.07
C PRO A 100 -19.85 16.07 -16.07
N CYS A 101 -19.15 15.91 -17.19
CA CYS A 101 -19.37 14.80 -18.13
C CYS A 101 -18.84 13.44 -17.64
N GLU A 102 -17.99 13.40 -16.61
CA GLU A 102 -17.28 12.21 -16.14
C GLU A 102 -17.96 11.49 -14.98
N TYR A 103 -18.85 12.18 -14.26
CA TYR A 103 -19.56 11.64 -13.12
C TYR A 103 -21.06 11.93 -13.15
N ARG A 104 -21.85 11.17 -12.39
CA ARG A 104 -23.25 11.45 -12.10
C ARG A 104 -23.53 11.16 -10.63
N ILE A 105 -24.19 12.09 -9.95
CA ILE A 105 -24.59 11.90 -8.55
C ILE A 105 -25.97 11.28 -8.51
N GLY A 106 -26.06 10.09 -7.94
CA GLY A 106 -27.33 9.41 -7.67
C GLY A 106 -27.95 9.82 -6.34
N LYS A 107 -28.91 9.01 -5.86
CA LYS A 107 -29.55 9.23 -4.55
C LYS A 107 -28.71 8.74 -3.37
N THR A 108 -27.94 7.67 -3.56
CA THR A 108 -27.17 7.00 -2.48
C THR A 108 -25.70 6.80 -2.85
N LYS A 109 -25.34 7.00 -4.13
CA LYS A 109 -24.05 6.66 -4.70
C LYS A 109 -23.63 7.70 -5.74
N VAL A 110 -22.33 7.87 -5.92
CA VAL A 110 -21.73 8.57 -7.07
C VAL A 110 -21.39 7.52 -8.13
N PHE A 111 -21.64 7.87 -9.39
CA PHE A 111 -21.34 7.06 -10.56
C PHE A 111 -20.26 7.74 -11.39
N PHE A 112 -19.30 6.97 -11.90
CA PHE A 112 -18.15 7.47 -12.65
C PHE A 112 -18.01 6.74 -13.99
N LYS A 113 -17.50 7.45 -14.99
CA LYS A 113 -17.04 6.84 -16.24
C LYS A 113 -15.85 5.91 -15.98
N ALA A 114 -15.56 5.06 -16.96
CA ALA A 114 -14.36 4.24 -16.93
C ALA A 114 -13.10 5.14 -16.93
N GLY A 115 -12.08 4.78 -16.15
CA GLY A 115 -10.82 5.52 -16.05
C GLY A 115 -10.78 6.57 -14.93
N VAL A 116 -11.89 7.27 -14.66
CA VAL A 116 -11.94 8.39 -13.70
C VAL A 116 -11.50 7.99 -12.29
N LEU A 117 -12.00 6.86 -11.77
CA LEU A 117 -11.57 6.37 -10.46
C LEU A 117 -10.08 6.02 -10.42
N GLY A 118 -9.51 5.52 -11.52
CA GLY A 118 -8.07 5.25 -11.60
C GLY A 118 -7.27 6.55 -11.46
N HIS A 119 -7.66 7.57 -12.20
CA HIS A 119 -7.04 8.90 -12.11
C HIS A 119 -7.13 9.50 -10.69
N LEU A 120 -8.28 9.35 -10.01
CA LEU A 120 -8.44 9.78 -8.62
C LEU A 120 -7.57 8.98 -7.64
N GLU A 121 -7.35 7.69 -7.87
CA GLU A 121 -6.40 6.90 -7.07
C GLU A 121 -4.96 7.36 -7.30
N ASP A 122 -4.56 7.66 -8.55
CA ASP A 122 -3.22 8.14 -8.85
C ASP A 122 -2.92 9.46 -8.11
N LEU A 123 -3.83 10.44 -8.20
CA LEU A 123 -3.72 11.71 -7.47
C LEU A 123 -3.66 11.50 -5.95
N ARG A 124 -4.42 10.52 -5.44
CA ARG A 124 -4.45 10.19 -4.02
C ARG A 124 -3.14 9.56 -3.57
N ASP A 125 -2.58 8.66 -4.37
CA ASP A 125 -1.31 7.99 -4.10
C ASP A 125 -0.14 8.98 -4.08
N GLU A 126 -0.15 10.00 -4.96
CA GLU A 126 0.82 11.10 -4.93
C GLU A 126 0.79 11.86 -3.59
N ARG A 127 -0.40 12.23 -3.12
CA ARG A 127 -0.57 12.94 -1.84
C ARG A 127 -0.17 12.06 -0.66
N LEU A 128 -0.57 10.79 -0.68
CA LEU A 128 -0.21 9.82 0.36
C LEU A 128 1.29 9.55 0.38
N ALA A 129 1.97 9.52 -0.77
CA ALA A 129 3.41 9.31 -0.84
C ALA A 129 4.19 10.38 -0.06
N ILE A 130 3.78 11.66 -0.15
CA ILE A 130 4.39 12.75 0.60
C ILE A 130 4.20 12.54 2.12
N ILE A 131 3.00 12.17 2.55
CA ILE A 131 2.71 11.93 3.97
C ILE A 131 3.48 10.70 4.48
N MET A 132 3.47 9.62 3.71
CA MET A 132 4.14 8.37 4.05
C MET A 132 5.65 8.54 4.14
N THR A 133 6.27 9.32 3.24
CA THR A 133 7.70 9.61 3.31
C THR A 133 8.07 10.38 4.58
N MET A 134 7.25 11.35 5.01
CA MET A 134 7.46 12.04 6.30
C MET A 134 7.36 11.09 7.50
N ILE A 135 6.34 10.24 7.53
CA ILE A 135 6.15 9.24 8.60
C ILE A 135 7.34 8.28 8.63
N GLN A 136 7.74 7.75 7.46
CA GLN A 136 8.87 6.84 7.32
C GLN A 136 10.18 7.51 7.75
N ALA A 137 10.44 8.76 7.37
CA ALA A 137 11.63 9.49 7.77
C ALA A 137 11.71 9.64 9.29
N ARG A 138 10.60 9.98 9.95
CA ARG A 138 10.54 10.11 11.41
C ARG A 138 10.73 8.76 12.10
N ALA A 139 10.08 7.70 11.61
CA ALA A 139 10.21 6.36 12.15
C ALA A 139 11.66 5.83 12.02
N ARG A 140 12.26 5.93 10.83
CA ARG A 140 13.66 5.55 10.58
C ARG A 140 14.62 6.37 11.45
N GLY A 141 14.40 7.68 11.57
CA GLY A 141 15.23 8.55 12.42
C GLY A 141 15.16 8.16 13.90
N LEU A 142 13.97 7.81 14.42
CA LEU A 142 13.82 7.33 15.80
C LEU A 142 14.52 5.99 16.01
N LEU A 143 14.38 5.06 15.07
CA LEU A 143 15.05 3.77 15.12
C LEU A 143 16.58 3.93 15.15
N GLN A 144 17.13 4.74 14.25
CA GLN A 144 18.58 4.96 14.17
C GLN A 144 19.15 5.63 15.42
N ARG A 145 18.43 6.59 16.04
CA ARG A 145 18.85 7.19 17.31
C ARG A 145 18.90 6.17 18.46
N LYS A 146 17.93 5.25 18.52
CA LYS A 146 17.94 4.16 19.52
C LYS A 146 19.14 3.23 19.31
N ILE A 147 19.40 2.84 18.06
CA ILE A 147 20.55 1.99 17.72
C ILE A 147 21.87 2.71 18.04
N PHE A 148 21.99 3.99 17.69
CA PHE A 148 23.18 4.79 17.97
C PHE A 148 23.48 4.91 19.46
N LYS A 149 22.45 5.17 20.29
CA LYS A 149 22.62 5.20 21.75
C LYS A 149 23.17 3.88 22.29
N LYS A 150 22.63 2.76 21.83
CA LYS A 150 23.13 1.42 22.19
C LYS A 150 24.59 1.22 21.78
N MET A 151 24.97 1.63 20.56
CA MET A 151 26.35 1.55 20.09
C MET A 151 27.30 2.43 20.92
N MET A 152 26.86 3.62 21.34
CA MET A 152 27.65 4.53 22.17
C MET A 152 27.90 3.94 23.57
N GLU A 153 26.88 3.36 24.19
CA GLU A 153 27.02 2.65 25.47
C GLU A 153 27.99 1.47 25.36
N GLN A 154 27.87 0.67 24.29
CA GLN A 154 28.81 -0.42 24.00
C GLN A 154 30.25 0.10 23.79
N ARG A 155 30.42 1.23 23.10
CA ARG A 155 31.74 1.85 22.87
C ARG A 155 32.43 2.26 24.16
N ILE A 156 31.69 2.83 25.11
CA ILE A 156 32.22 3.20 26.43
C ILE A 156 32.68 1.95 27.17
N GLY A 157 31.85 0.90 27.21
CA GLY A 157 32.21 -0.38 27.82
C GLY A 157 33.45 -1.01 27.19
N LEU A 158 33.52 -1.01 25.85
CA LEU A 158 34.67 -1.50 25.09
C LEU A 158 35.96 -0.73 25.42
N SER A 159 35.91 0.59 25.57
CA SER A 159 37.07 1.41 25.93
C SER A 159 37.65 1.02 27.30
N ILE A 160 36.79 0.77 28.29
CA ILE A 160 37.20 0.32 29.63
C ILE A 160 37.86 -1.06 29.56
N ILE A 161 37.24 -2.00 28.85
CA ILE A 161 37.78 -3.35 28.65
C ILE A 161 39.15 -3.28 27.98
N GLN A 162 39.27 -2.52 26.88
CA GLN A 162 40.54 -2.34 26.16
C GLN A 162 41.63 -1.74 27.05
N ARG A 163 41.31 -0.70 27.84
CA ARG A 163 42.25 -0.08 28.77
C ARG A 163 42.76 -1.08 29.81
N ASN A 164 41.86 -1.88 30.38
CA ASN A 164 42.21 -2.89 31.38
C ASN A 164 43.08 -4.00 30.77
N ILE A 165 42.74 -4.49 29.58
CA ILE A 165 43.54 -5.49 28.87
C ILE A 165 44.95 -4.96 28.57
N ARG A 166 45.08 -3.72 28.07
CA ARG A 166 46.39 -3.11 27.81
C ARG A 166 47.25 -3.00 29.07
N ARG A 167 46.66 -2.54 30.19
CA ARG A 167 47.38 -2.49 31.49
C ARG A 167 47.78 -3.88 31.96
N TYR A 168 46.89 -4.88 31.83
CA TYR A 168 47.19 -6.26 32.18
C TYR A 168 48.35 -6.83 31.37
N LEU A 169 48.40 -6.59 30.05
CA LEU A 169 49.48 -7.05 29.18
C LEU A 169 50.85 -6.51 29.60
N VAL A 170 50.92 -5.24 30.02
CA VAL A 170 52.16 -4.65 30.56
C VAL A 170 52.51 -5.25 31.92
N LEU A 171 51.55 -5.32 32.84
CA LEU A 171 51.78 -5.79 34.21
C LEU A 171 52.11 -7.28 34.30
N ARG A 172 51.57 -8.12 33.40
CA ARG A 172 51.73 -9.59 33.44
C ARG A 172 53.21 -10.01 33.47
N ASN A 173 54.07 -9.30 32.75
CA ASN A 173 55.49 -9.63 32.66
C ASN A 173 56.34 -8.92 33.75
N TRP A 174 55.77 -7.99 34.51
CA TRP A 174 56.51 -7.24 35.54
C TRP A 174 56.80 -8.11 36.76
N ALA A 175 58.07 -8.12 37.20
CA ALA A 175 58.55 -9.03 38.25
C ALA A 175 57.79 -8.87 39.58
N TRP A 176 57.54 -7.63 40.03
CA TRP A 176 56.78 -7.35 41.25
C TRP A 176 55.33 -7.81 41.16
N TRP A 177 54.70 -7.67 39.99
CA TRP A 177 53.35 -8.16 39.78
C TRP A 177 53.28 -9.69 39.86
N ARG A 178 54.25 -10.41 39.28
CA ARG A 178 54.33 -11.88 39.40
C ARG A 178 54.49 -12.32 40.86
N LEU A 179 55.36 -11.68 41.62
CA LEU A 179 55.53 -11.94 43.05
C LEU A 179 54.21 -11.71 43.80
N PHE A 180 53.58 -10.56 43.60
CA PHE A 180 52.30 -10.21 44.20
C PHE A 180 51.21 -11.23 43.87
N THR A 181 51.09 -11.67 42.61
CA THR A 181 50.10 -12.68 42.21
C THR A 181 50.31 -14.05 42.85
N LYS A 182 51.56 -14.44 43.16
CA LYS A 182 51.87 -15.69 43.87
C LYS A 182 51.62 -15.59 45.38
N VAL A 183 51.89 -14.43 45.98
CA VAL A 183 51.75 -14.21 47.43
C VAL A 183 50.30 -13.92 47.82
N LYS A 184 49.55 -13.13 47.03
CA LYS A 184 48.15 -12.76 47.30
C LYS A 184 47.20 -13.93 47.65
N PRO A 185 47.20 -15.09 46.96
CA PRO A 185 46.34 -16.21 47.34
C PRO A 185 46.70 -16.84 48.70
N LEU A 186 47.97 -16.76 49.13
CA LEU A 186 48.42 -17.25 50.44
C LEU A 186 47.97 -16.35 51.60
N LEU A 187 47.67 -15.09 51.29
CA LEU A 187 47.17 -14.09 52.24
C LEU A 187 45.64 -14.15 52.44
N LYS A 188 44.93 -15.08 51.79
CA LYS A 188 43.50 -15.30 52.05
C LYS A 188 43.30 -15.98 53.41
N VAL A 189 43.40 -15.19 54.48
CA VAL A 189 42.86 -15.49 55.82
C VAL A 189 41.53 -14.75 56.04
N VAL A 190 41.15 -13.83 55.15
CA VAL A 190 39.90 -13.07 55.24
C VAL A 190 38.85 -13.70 54.32
N LYS A 191 37.81 -14.27 54.94
CA LYS A 191 36.53 -14.61 54.31
C LYS A 191 35.85 -13.34 53.80
#